data_AF-A0A535XA41-F1
#
_entry.id   AF-A0A535XA41-F1
#
_cell.length_a   1.000
_cell.length_b   1.000
_cell.length_c   1.000
_cell.angle_alpha   90.00
_cell.angle_beta   90.00
_cell.angle_gamma   90.00
#
_symmetry.space_group_name_H-M   'P 1'
#
loop_
_entity.id
_entity.type
_entity.pdbx_description
1 polymer ?
#
loop_
_entity_poly.entity_id
_entity_poly.type
_entity_poly.pdbx_seq_one_letter_code
_entity_poly.pdbx_strand_id
1 'polypeptide(L)'
;MTALELVSLLTQAIYVLIFVLVSWIALRRRTRTSVDIALFFGAIATAIVESRIVTTFGLSQGELTTDIVTLLVIAMPYLLLRLVDDFSDVPAVVTRLAEGGLVLSAIAFVVTEGTVPPPILMAVVLYFAALSTYCAVAFVRAGRHSAGVTRRRLQAVAAGTVLLGVAILVAGFAPLLPASLAGLPTGLTQVVALASAVAYFIGFAPPQILRRAWQEPELRGFLRRAASLPRMPDTRSVVGALQDGAGLTLGARAAIGLFDPETNTLRFQDPHGGLPSEIGQSDYLAWRVFETQHAEYYPDAARAHPALASSYRTHGVRSLLIAPISAANQRLGALEAYTDHQPV
;
A
#
# COMPACT_ATOMS: atom_id res chain seq x y z
N MET A 1 -18.08 19.11 -27.95
CA MET A 1 -17.16 18.37 -27.07
C MET A 1 -15.94 17.99 -27.88
N THR A 2 -14.76 18.51 -27.53
CA THR A 2 -13.50 18.15 -28.19
C THR A 2 -12.97 16.82 -27.68
N ALA A 3 -12.07 16.16 -28.42
CA ALA A 3 -11.44 14.91 -27.95
C ALA A 3 -10.65 15.11 -26.64
N LEU A 4 -9.99 16.26 -26.48
CA LEU A 4 -9.25 16.64 -25.28
C LEU A 4 -10.18 16.86 -24.08
N GLU A 5 -11.34 17.50 -24.29
CA GLU A 5 -12.38 17.61 -23.25
C GLU A 5 -12.87 16.25 -22.78
N LEU A 6 -13.12 15.32 -23.71
CA LEU A 6 -13.55 13.96 -23.37
C LEU A 6 -12.50 13.22 -22.52
N VAL A 7 -11.22 13.31 -22.89
CA VAL A 7 -10.11 12.71 -22.13
C VAL A 7 -10.02 13.31 -20.73
N SER A 8 -10.12 14.64 -20.60
CA SER A 8 -10.11 15.32 -19.31
C SER A 8 -11.31 14.91 -18.44
N LEU A 9 -12.51 14.87 -19.01
CA LEU A 9 -13.74 14.43 -18.34
C LEU A 9 -13.61 13.00 -17.83
N LEU A 10 -13.10 12.10 -18.66
CA LEU A 10 -12.96 10.70 -18.31
C LEU A 10 -11.91 10.51 -17.21
N THR A 11 -10.79 11.23 -17.30
CA THR A 11 -9.75 11.25 -16.25
C THR A 11 -10.32 11.72 -14.91
N GLN A 12 -11.05 12.84 -14.93
CA GLN A 12 -11.70 13.41 -13.74
C GLN A 12 -12.72 12.43 -13.14
N ALA A 13 -13.58 11.84 -13.98
CA ALA A 13 -14.57 10.87 -13.56
C ALA A 13 -13.93 9.63 -12.91
N ILE A 14 -12.81 9.13 -13.43
CA ILE A 14 -12.09 8.00 -12.83
C ILE A 14 -11.54 8.38 -11.45
N TYR A 15 -10.87 9.53 -11.29
CA TYR A 15 -10.34 9.93 -9.98
C TYR A 15 -11.44 10.12 -8.93
N VAL A 16 -12.55 10.75 -9.31
CA VAL A 16 -13.72 10.91 -8.42
C VAL A 16 -14.33 9.56 -8.09
N LEU A 17 -14.45 8.64 -9.06
CA LEU A 17 -14.94 7.29 -8.82
C LEU A 17 -14.05 6.52 -7.84
N ILE A 18 -12.71 6.59 -8.00
CA ILE A 18 -11.77 5.99 -7.06
C ILE A 18 -12.00 6.56 -5.66
N PHE A 19 -12.09 7.89 -5.54
CA PHE A 19 -12.33 8.54 -4.25
C PHE A 19 -13.62 8.05 -3.58
N VAL A 20 -14.73 7.97 -4.31
CA VAL A 20 -16.00 7.47 -3.78
C VAL A 20 -15.89 6.02 -3.30
N LEU A 21 -15.29 5.15 -4.11
CA LEU A 21 -15.12 3.72 -3.77
C LEU A 21 -14.24 3.52 -2.54
N VAL A 22 -13.09 4.21 -2.50
CA VAL A 22 -12.15 4.09 -1.38
C VAL A 22 -12.74 4.72 -0.12
N SER A 23 -13.40 5.87 -0.22
CA SER A 23 -14.06 6.51 0.93
C SER A 23 -15.11 5.58 1.53
N TRP A 24 -15.94 4.96 0.68
CA TRP A 24 -16.91 3.96 1.14
C TRP A 24 -16.26 2.78 1.88
N ILE A 25 -15.12 2.29 1.38
CA ILE A 25 -14.34 1.24 2.05
C ILE A 25 -13.79 1.74 3.39
N ALA A 26 -13.28 2.97 3.45
CA ALA A 26 -12.75 3.58 4.66
C ALA A 26 -13.84 3.77 5.73
N LEU A 27 -15.05 4.16 5.33
CA LEU A 27 -16.22 4.24 6.20
C LEU A 27 -16.62 2.88 6.77
N ARG A 28 -16.52 1.80 5.97
CA ARG A 28 -16.90 0.44 6.39
C ARG A 28 -15.85 -0.29 7.23
N ARG A 29 -14.58 -0.22 6.85
CA ARG A 29 -13.50 -1.01 7.47
C ARG A 29 -12.62 -0.22 8.43
N ARG A 30 -12.64 1.12 8.38
CA ARG A 30 -11.87 2.05 9.23
C ARG A 30 -10.42 1.62 9.50
N THR A 31 -9.77 0.99 8.53
CA THR A 31 -8.34 0.65 8.63
C THR A 31 -7.50 1.87 8.27
N ARG A 32 -6.30 1.98 8.86
CA ARG A 32 -5.38 3.09 8.58
C ARG A 32 -5.11 3.25 7.08
N THR A 33 -4.82 2.14 6.41
CA THR A 33 -4.63 2.07 4.95
C THR A 33 -5.82 2.58 4.17
N SER A 34 -7.05 2.20 4.54
CA SER A 34 -8.24 2.67 3.82
C SER A 34 -8.44 4.18 3.95
N VAL A 35 -8.13 4.75 5.11
CA VAL A 35 -8.21 6.19 5.36
C VAL A 35 -7.12 6.92 4.58
N ASP A 36 -5.90 6.40 4.54
CA ASP A 36 -4.78 7.06 3.89
C ASP A 36 -4.93 7.06 2.35
N ILE A 37 -5.46 5.97 1.77
CA ILE A 37 -5.90 5.96 0.35
C ILE A 37 -7.00 7.02 0.14
N ALA A 38 -8.01 7.10 1.04
CA ALA A 38 -9.12 8.04 0.90
C ALA A 38 -8.65 9.50 0.99
N LEU A 39 -7.69 9.81 1.85
CA LEU A 39 -7.11 11.15 1.99
C LEU A 39 -6.37 11.56 0.70
N PHE A 40 -5.55 10.66 0.15
CA PHE A 40 -4.82 10.94 -1.09
C PHE A 40 -5.75 11.22 -2.28
N PHE A 41 -6.73 10.35 -2.53
CA PHE A 41 -7.69 10.58 -3.61
C PHE A 41 -8.70 11.68 -3.28
N GLY A 42 -8.96 11.96 -2.01
CA GLY A 42 -9.78 13.08 -1.56
C GLY A 42 -9.13 14.42 -1.91
N ALA A 43 -7.81 14.54 -1.76
CA ALA A 43 -7.07 15.71 -2.22
C ALA A 43 -7.25 15.94 -3.73
N ILE A 44 -7.15 14.88 -4.54
CA ILE A 44 -7.31 14.96 -5.99
C ILE A 44 -8.77 15.30 -6.35
N ALA A 45 -9.73 14.58 -5.77
CA ALA A 45 -11.14 14.73 -6.08
C ALA A 45 -11.67 16.11 -5.68
N THR A 46 -11.27 16.64 -4.52
CA THR A 46 -11.66 17.99 -4.08
C THR A 46 -11.17 19.05 -5.07
N ALA A 47 -9.92 18.98 -5.51
CA ALA A 47 -9.38 19.92 -6.51
C ALA A 47 -10.14 19.84 -7.85
N ILE A 48 -10.49 18.62 -8.28
CA ILE A 48 -11.30 18.41 -9.49
C ILE A 48 -12.70 18.99 -9.32
N VAL A 49 -13.40 18.68 -8.23
CA VAL A 49 -14.79 19.09 -8.00
C VAL A 49 -14.88 20.61 -7.86
N GLU A 50 -13.97 21.25 -7.12
CA GLU A 50 -13.92 22.71 -7.02
C GLU A 50 -13.76 23.35 -8.41
N SER A 51 -12.76 22.93 -9.18
CA SER A 51 -12.53 23.42 -10.54
C SER A 51 -13.77 23.28 -11.43
N ARG A 52 -14.54 22.19 -11.28
CA ARG A 52 -15.77 21.95 -12.05
C ARG A 52 -16.94 22.80 -11.60
N ILE A 53 -17.11 23.02 -10.31
CA ILE A 53 -18.17 23.88 -9.77
C ILE A 53 -17.98 25.31 -10.28
N VAL A 54 -16.76 25.83 -10.18
CA VAL A 54 -16.42 27.20 -10.60
C VAL A 54 -16.68 27.40 -12.09
N THR A 55 -16.20 26.47 -12.92
CA THR A 55 -16.36 26.55 -14.38
C THR A 55 -17.80 26.36 -14.85
N THR A 56 -18.59 25.54 -14.17
CA THR A 56 -19.98 25.21 -14.59
C THR A 56 -20.98 26.25 -14.12
N PHE A 57 -20.83 26.77 -12.90
CA PHE A 57 -21.78 27.71 -12.30
C PHE A 57 -21.34 29.18 -12.42
N GLY A 58 -20.14 29.46 -12.94
CA GLY A 58 -19.63 30.82 -13.10
C GLY A 58 -19.48 31.57 -11.76
N LEU A 59 -19.29 30.84 -10.66
CA LEU A 59 -19.14 31.41 -9.33
C LEU A 59 -17.75 32.03 -9.19
N SER A 60 -17.66 33.17 -8.52
CA SER A 60 -16.37 33.68 -8.05
C SER A 60 -15.81 32.72 -7.00
N GLN A 61 -14.57 32.29 -7.18
CA GLN A 61 -13.86 31.54 -6.16
C GLN A 61 -13.67 32.43 -4.93
N GLY A 62 -14.16 31.99 -3.78
CA GLY A 62 -13.76 32.60 -2.52
C GLY A 62 -12.28 32.31 -2.29
N GLU A 63 -11.50 33.34 -1.97
CA GLU A 63 -10.04 33.23 -1.74
C GLU A 63 -9.69 32.10 -0.78
N LEU A 64 -10.45 31.98 0.32
CA LEU A 64 -10.29 30.90 1.31
C LEU A 64 -10.45 29.49 0.71
N THR A 65 -11.39 29.29 -0.22
CA THR A 65 -11.62 27.97 -0.83
C THR A 65 -10.43 27.58 -1.70
N THR A 66 -9.95 28.52 -2.52
CA THR A 66 -8.80 28.29 -3.40
C THR A 66 -7.51 28.06 -2.61
N ASP A 67 -7.31 28.79 -1.51
CA ASP A 67 -6.17 28.58 -0.62
C ASP A 67 -6.19 27.18 0.01
N ILE A 68 -7.34 26.74 0.52
CA ILE A 68 -7.51 25.41 1.13
C ILE A 68 -7.23 24.32 0.10
N VAL A 69 -7.79 24.42 -1.10
CA VAL A 69 -7.58 23.41 -2.14
C VAL A 69 -6.14 23.41 -2.63
N THR A 70 -5.52 24.59 -2.75
CA THR A 70 -4.11 24.68 -3.14
C THR A 70 -3.21 24.06 -2.07
N LEU A 71 -3.46 24.33 -0.80
CA LEU A 71 -2.73 23.71 0.31
C LEU A 71 -2.92 22.19 0.35
N LEU A 72 -4.12 21.71 0.00
CA LEU A 72 -4.43 20.29 -0.11
C LEU A 72 -3.67 19.63 -1.29
N VAL A 73 -3.53 20.33 -2.41
CA VAL A 73 -2.68 19.90 -3.54
C VAL A 73 -1.21 19.88 -3.14
N ILE A 74 -0.74 20.90 -2.40
CA ILE A 74 0.62 20.95 -1.85
C ILE A 74 0.89 19.75 -0.93
N ALA A 75 -0.12 19.27 -0.19
CA ALA A 75 -0.04 18.10 0.68
C ALA A 75 0.01 16.75 -0.06
N MET A 76 -0.34 16.68 -1.36
CA MET A 76 -0.41 15.41 -2.11
C MET A 76 0.84 14.52 -2.02
N PRO A 77 2.08 15.04 -2.16
CA PRO A 77 3.27 14.19 -2.11
C PRO A 77 3.45 13.54 -0.74
N TYR A 78 3.12 14.27 0.32
CA TYR A 78 3.14 13.74 1.69
C TYR A 78 2.05 12.68 1.89
N LEU A 79 0.83 12.92 1.39
CA LEU A 79 -0.25 11.93 1.43
C LEU A 79 0.10 10.66 0.67
N LEU A 80 0.79 10.79 -0.47
CA LEU A 80 1.30 9.67 -1.25
C LEU A 80 2.39 8.89 -0.49
N LEU A 81 3.30 9.59 0.21
CA LEU A 81 4.33 8.95 1.04
C LEU A 81 3.70 8.20 2.21
N ARG A 82 2.72 8.81 2.88
CA ARG A 82 1.96 8.18 3.96
C ARG A 82 1.23 6.93 3.48
N LEU A 83 0.66 6.98 2.28
CA LEU A 83 0.07 5.82 1.63
C LEU A 83 1.10 4.70 1.37
N VAL A 84 2.33 5.04 0.98
CA VAL A 84 3.43 4.06 0.81
C VAL A 84 3.85 3.44 2.14
N ASP A 85 3.89 4.21 3.22
CA ASP A 85 4.27 3.74 4.57
C ASP A 85 3.38 2.59 5.07
N ASP A 86 2.14 2.51 4.58
CA ASP A 86 1.25 1.38 4.88
C ASP A 86 1.63 0.07 4.16
N PHE A 87 2.39 0.14 3.06
CA PHE A 87 2.81 -1.03 2.25
C PHE A 87 4.32 -1.29 2.26
N SER A 88 5.14 -0.39 2.81
CA SER A 88 6.60 -0.49 2.83
C SER A 88 7.17 0.31 3.97
N ASP A 89 8.28 -0.15 4.54
CA ASP A 89 8.98 0.60 5.59
C ASP A 89 9.67 1.83 5.01
N VAL A 90 9.09 3.01 5.26
CA VAL A 90 9.70 4.28 4.91
C VAL A 90 10.61 4.72 6.06
N PRO A 91 11.91 4.97 5.81
CA PRO A 91 12.80 5.45 6.85
C PRO A 91 12.30 6.79 7.42
N ALA A 92 12.38 6.96 8.74
CA ALA A 92 11.90 8.17 9.41
C ALA A 92 12.52 9.46 8.82
N VAL A 93 13.75 9.39 8.33
CA VAL A 93 14.42 10.53 7.67
C VAL A 93 13.64 11.00 6.44
N VAL A 94 13.14 10.07 5.60
CA VAL A 94 12.38 10.43 4.38
C VAL A 94 11.05 11.07 4.77
N THR A 95 10.37 10.53 5.78
CA THR A 95 9.12 11.11 6.30
C THR A 95 9.34 12.52 6.83
N ARG A 96 10.40 12.76 7.62
CA ARG A 96 10.74 14.10 8.12
C ARG A 96 11.13 15.08 7.01
N LEU A 97 11.84 14.61 5.98
CA LEU A 97 12.17 15.42 4.81
C LEU A 97 10.92 15.79 4.01
N ALA A 98 9.96 14.86 3.87
CA ALA A 98 8.68 15.13 3.22
C ALA A 98 7.79 16.10 4.02
N GLU A 99 7.76 15.98 5.35
CA GLU A 99 7.10 16.96 6.22
C GLU A 99 7.73 18.34 6.08
N GLY A 100 9.06 18.42 6.08
CA GLY A 100 9.80 19.65 5.84
C GLY A 100 9.50 20.25 4.47
N GLY A 101 9.52 19.44 3.41
CA GLY A 101 9.20 19.87 2.05
C GLY A 101 7.76 20.37 1.90
N LEU A 102 6.80 19.71 2.54
CA LEU A 102 5.41 20.14 2.62
C LEU A 102 5.29 21.51 3.31
N VAL A 103 5.85 21.66 4.51
CA VAL A 103 5.79 22.91 5.27
C VAL A 103 6.46 24.05 4.51
N LEU A 104 7.64 23.82 3.93
CA LEU A 104 8.33 24.83 3.13
C LEU A 104 7.53 25.23 1.88
N SER A 105 6.90 24.28 1.19
CA SER A 105 6.06 24.55 0.03
C SER A 105 4.80 25.35 0.41
N ALA A 106 4.19 25.02 1.54
CA ALA A 106 3.04 25.75 2.08
C ALA A 106 3.42 27.19 2.49
N ILE A 107 4.54 27.37 3.19
CA ILE A 107 5.06 28.70 3.57
C ILE A 107 5.36 29.53 2.33
N ALA A 108 6.02 28.94 1.32
CA ALA A 108 6.31 29.62 0.06
C ALA A 108 5.03 30.12 -0.61
N PHE A 109 3.97 29.30 -0.67
CA PHE A 109 2.68 29.70 -1.22
C PHE A 109 2.06 30.88 -0.46
N VAL A 110 2.00 30.80 0.87
CA VAL A 110 1.40 31.86 1.72
C VAL A 110 2.19 33.16 1.65
N VAL A 111 3.52 33.11 1.74
CA VAL A 111 4.39 34.32 1.73
C VAL A 111 4.38 35.03 0.37
N THR A 112 4.19 34.28 -0.71
CA THR A 112 4.17 34.85 -2.07
C THR A 112 2.77 35.26 -2.52
N GLU A 113 1.78 35.21 -1.62
CA GLU A 113 0.37 35.52 -1.89
C GLU A 113 -0.15 34.76 -3.14
N GLY A 114 0.28 33.50 -3.29
CA GLY A 114 -0.04 32.64 -4.44
C GLY A 114 0.78 32.90 -5.71
N THR A 115 1.48 34.02 -5.82
CA THR A 115 2.39 34.33 -6.94
C THR A 115 3.81 33.80 -6.71
N VAL A 116 3.96 32.48 -6.78
CA VAL A 116 5.25 31.80 -6.53
C VAL A 116 6.28 32.14 -7.63
N PRO A 117 7.45 32.71 -7.28
CA PRO A 117 8.52 32.97 -8.24
C PRO A 117 8.99 31.70 -8.96
N PRO A 118 9.39 31.77 -10.25
CA PRO A 118 9.76 30.59 -11.03
C PRO A 118 10.81 29.66 -10.39
N PRO A 119 11.88 30.17 -9.72
CA PRO A 119 12.85 29.29 -9.06
C PRO A 119 12.24 28.50 -7.89
N ILE A 120 11.33 29.11 -7.14
CA ILE A 120 10.65 28.46 -6.00
C ILE A 120 9.64 27.44 -6.53
N LEU A 121 8.88 27.79 -7.57
CA LEU A 121 7.98 26.86 -8.25
C LEU A 121 8.75 25.63 -8.75
N MET A 122 9.92 25.83 -9.36
CA MET A 122 10.78 24.73 -9.81
C MET A 122 11.26 23.85 -8.65
N ALA A 123 11.65 24.44 -7.53
CA ALA A 123 12.03 23.68 -6.33
C ALA A 123 10.87 22.82 -5.80
N VAL A 124 9.63 23.36 -5.78
CA VAL A 124 8.43 22.61 -5.40
C VAL A 124 8.15 21.47 -6.39
N VAL A 125 8.21 21.74 -7.70
CA VAL A 125 8.02 20.72 -8.75
C VAL A 125 9.06 19.60 -8.65
N LEU A 126 10.33 19.95 -8.40
CA LEU A 126 11.40 18.97 -8.19
C LEU A 126 11.20 18.15 -6.91
N TYR A 127 10.73 18.78 -5.82
CA TYR A 127 10.36 18.07 -4.60
C TYR A 127 9.24 17.06 -4.85
N PHE A 128 8.17 17.47 -5.55
CA PHE A 128 7.08 16.58 -5.96
C PHE A 128 7.58 15.41 -6.81
N ALA A 129 8.41 15.70 -7.81
CA ALA A 129 8.98 14.69 -8.69
C ALA A 129 9.88 13.71 -7.93
N ALA A 130 10.75 14.19 -7.03
CA ALA A 130 11.62 13.36 -6.23
C ALA A 130 10.82 12.44 -5.30
N LEU A 131 9.80 12.97 -4.61
CA LEU A 131 9.00 12.18 -3.69
C LEU A 131 8.10 11.17 -4.41
N SER A 132 7.48 11.57 -5.53
CA SER A 132 6.71 10.63 -6.37
C SER A 132 7.60 9.50 -6.93
N THR A 133 8.83 9.81 -7.34
CA THR A 133 9.80 8.80 -7.78
C THR A 133 10.16 7.83 -6.67
N TYR A 134 10.43 8.35 -5.46
CA TYR A 134 10.68 7.53 -4.28
C TYR A 134 9.49 6.59 -3.99
N CYS A 135 8.28 7.14 -3.96
CA CYS A 135 7.05 6.37 -3.72
C CYS A 135 6.83 5.28 -4.78
N ALA A 136 7.08 5.58 -6.05
CA ALA A 136 7.00 4.59 -7.13
C ALA A 136 7.99 3.43 -6.92
N VAL A 137 9.26 3.74 -6.59
CA VAL A 137 10.26 2.71 -6.29
C VAL A 137 9.87 1.88 -5.07
N ALA A 138 9.32 2.51 -4.03
CA ALA A 138 8.84 1.83 -2.84
C ALA A 138 7.67 0.88 -3.18
N PHE A 139 6.67 1.31 -3.95
CA PHE A 139 5.60 0.42 -4.40
C PHE A 139 6.11 -0.75 -5.28
N VAL A 140 7.13 -0.53 -6.11
CA VAL A 140 7.76 -1.62 -6.87
C VAL A 140 8.43 -2.63 -5.92
N ARG A 141 9.13 -2.15 -4.89
CA ARG A 141 9.75 -3.01 -3.87
C ARG A 141 8.68 -3.79 -3.09
N ALA A 142 7.64 -3.11 -2.61
CA ALA A 142 6.47 -3.72 -1.96
C ALA A 142 5.87 -4.84 -2.83
N GLY A 143 5.70 -4.55 -4.12
CA GLY A 143 5.16 -5.49 -5.10
C GLY A 143 6.08 -6.69 -5.35
N ARG A 144 7.40 -6.57 -5.19
CA ARG A 144 8.34 -7.69 -5.29
C ARG A 144 8.26 -8.64 -4.10
N HIS A 145 7.90 -8.14 -2.93
CA HIS A 145 7.69 -8.94 -1.72
C HIS A 145 6.27 -9.50 -1.60
N SER A 146 5.35 -9.06 -2.47
CA SER A 146 3.97 -9.54 -2.52
C SER A 146 3.78 -10.67 -3.54
N ALA A 147 2.73 -11.48 -3.37
CA ALA A 147 2.31 -12.50 -4.34
C ALA A 147 0.91 -12.22 -4.94
N GLY A 148 0.56 -12.97 -5.98
CA GLY A 148 -0.75 -12.98 -6.62
C GLY A 148 -1.34 -11.62 -6.97
N VAL A 149 -2.56 -11.39 -6.51
CA VAL A 149 -3.35 -10.20 -6.76
C VAL A 149 -2.68 -8.94 -6.19
N THR A 150 -2.12 -9.03 -4.98
CA THR A 150 -1.50 -7.87 -4.31
C THR A 150 -0.28 -7.36 -5.07
N ARG A 151 0.57 -8.26 -5.59
CA ARG A 151 1.69 -7.88 -6.47
C ARG A 151 1.24 -7.10 -7.70
N ARG A 152 0.20 -7.59 -8.39
CA ARG A 152 -0.33 -6.93 -9.59
C ARG A 152 -0.96 -5.58 -9.29
N ARG A 153 -1.66 -5.46 -8.16
CA ARG A 153 -2.21 -4.19 -7.67
C ARG A 153 -1.10 -3.18 -7.40
N LEU A 154 -0.06 -3.55 -6.66
CA LEU A 154 1.06 -2.66 -6.33
C LEU A 154 1.86 -2.24 -7.57
N GLN A 155 2.01 -3.11 -8.57
CA GLN A 155 2.60 -2.73 -9.86
C GLN A 155 1.77 -1.68 -10.59
N ALA A 156 0.44 -1.79 -10.57
CA ALA A 156 -0.46 -0.79 -11.16
C ALA A 156 -0.41 0.54 -10.40
N VAL A 157 -0.36 0.51 -9.06
CA VAL A 157 -0.17 1.71 -8.23
C VAL A 157 1.18 2.38 -8.52
N ALA A 158 2.27 1.60 -8.63
CA ALA A 158 3.58 2.12 -8.99
C ALA A 158 3.57 2.79 -10.37
N ALA A 159 2.95 2.16 -11.38
CA ALA A 159 2.80 2.74 -12.71
C ALA A 159 1.98 4.03 -12.67
N GLY A 160 0.85 4.04 -11.94
CA GLY A 160 0.03 5.24 -11.72
C GLY A 160 0.82 6.37 -11.06
N THR A 161 1.68 6.04 -10.10
CA THR A 161 2.54 6.99 -9.39
C THR A 161 3.59 7.62 -10.29
N VAL A 162 4.28 6.81 -11.12
CA VAL A 162 5.25 7.32 -12.11
C VAL A 162 4.56 8.25 -13.10
N LEU A 163 3.43 7.81 -13.67
CA LEU A 163 2.68 8.60 -14.64
C LEU A 163 2.18 9.91 -14.02
N LEU A 164 1.70 9.88 -12.77
CA LEU A 164 1.30 11.10 -12.06
C LEU A 164 2.50 12.05 -11.86
N GLY A 165 3.65 11.53 -11.43
CA GLY A 165 4.88 12.33 -11.29
C GLY A 165 5.31 12.97 -12.61
N VAL A 166 5.23 12.22 -13.72
CA VAL A 166 5.51 12.75 -15.07
C VAL A 166 4.49 13.83 -15.46
N ALA A 167 3.19 13.62 -15.20
CA ALA A 167 2.17 14.63 -15.49
C ALA A 167 2.44 15.94 -14.71
N ILE A 168 2.82 15.83 -13.44
CA ILE A 168 3.16 16.98 -12.58
C ILE A 168 4.42 17.70 -13.09
N LEU A 169 5.45 16.94 -13.51
CA LEU A 169 6.65 17.52 -14.13
C LEU A 169 6.29 18.30 -15.40
N VAL A 170 5.56 17.67 -16.34
CA VAL A 170 5.18 18.33 -17.59
C VAL A 170 4.34 19.59 -17.32
N ALA A 171 3.39 19.52 -16.38
CA ALA A 171 2.58 20.67 -15.98
C ALA A 171 3.42 21.78 -15.31
N GLY A 172 4.36 21.43 -14.44
CA GLY A 172 5.22 22.38 -13.73
C GLY A 172 6.23 23.09 -14.63
N PHE A 173 6.70 22.43 -15.70
CA PHE A 173 7.60 23.03 -16.69
C PHE A 173 6.86 23.81 -17.78
N ALA A 174 5.55 23.62 -17.96
CA ALA A 174 4.78 24.26 -19.02
C ALA A 174 4.89 25.80 -19.06
N PRO A 175 4.88 26.53 -17.92
CA PRO A 175 5.01 28.00 -17.92
C PRO A 175 6.37 28.53 -18.41
N LEU A 176 7.40 27.68 -18.45
CA LEU A 176 8.76 28.04 -18.86
C LEU A 176 9.00 27.83 -20.37
N LEU A 177 8.06 27.19 -21.07
CA LEU A 177 8.20 26.89 -22.49
C LEU A 177 7.80 28.10 -23.36
N PRO A 178 8.45 28.29 -24.53
CA PRO A 178 8.03 29.28 -25.52
C PRO A 178 6.57 29.07 -25.97
N ALA A 179 5.86 30.16 -26.25
CA ALA A 179 4.44 30.11 -26.64
C ALA A 179 4.16 29.24 -27.88
N SER A 180 5.14 29.06 -28.77
CA SER A 180 5.06 28.19 -29.96
C SER A 180 4.91 26.70 -29.63
N LEU A 181 5.29 26.27 -28.43
CA LEU A 181 5.23 24.87 -27.99
C LEU A 181 4.15 24.61 -26.93
N ALA A 182 3.36 25.61 -26.54
CA ALA A 182 2.40 25.51 -25.43
C ALA A 182 1.31 24.43 -25.60
N GLY A 183 1.01 24.01 -26.83
CA GLY A 183 0.02 22.96 -27.11
C GLY A 183 0.48 21.54 -26.81
N LEU A 184 1.78 21.25 -26.95
CA LEU A 184 2.34 19.90 -26.78
C LEU A 184 2.28 19.38 -25.32
N PRO A 185 2.66 20.18 -24.30
CA PRO A 185 2.55 19.77 -22.89
C PRO A 185 1.12 19.43 -22.49
N THR A 186 0.13 20.17 -23.01
CA THR A 186 -1.27 20.01 -22.64
C THR A 186 -1.81 18.64 -23.07
N GLY A 187 -1.63 18.27 -24.34
CA GLY A 187 -2.07 16.96 -24.84
C GLY A 187 -1.35 15.80 -24.16
N LEU A 188 -0.02 15.92 -23.97
CA LEU A 188 0.78 14.90 -23.29
C LEU A 188 0.35 14.71 -21.85
N THR A 189 0.15 15.80 -21.10
CA THR A 189 -0.29 15.76 -19.70
C THR A 189 -1.64 15.06 -19.57
N GLN A 190 -2.58 15.31 -20.48
CA GLN A 190 -3.90 14.66 -20.45
C GLN A 190 -3.82 13.16 -20.68
N VAL A 191 -3.05 12.70 -21.67
CA VAL A 191 -2.88 11.26 -21.95
C VAL A 191 -2.19 10.56 -20.78
N VAL A 192 -1.13 11.16 -20.24
CA VAL A 192 -0.39 10.63 -19.10
C VAL A 192 -1.27 10.61 -17.84
N ALA A 193 -2.05 11.67 -17.59
CA ALA A 193 -2.98 11.75 -16.47
C ALA A 193 -4.09 10.70 -16.58
N LEU A 194 -4.63 10.46 -17.78
CA LEU A 194 -5.60 9.39 -18.01
C LEU A 194 -5.00 8.01 -17.73
N ALA A 195 -3.81 7.75 -18.27
CA ALA A 195 -3.10 6.49 -18.03
C ALA A 195 -2.81 6.28 -16.53
N SER A 196 -2.44 7.35 -15.82
CA SER A 196 -2.27 7.34 -14.36
C SER A 196 -3.57 7.00 -13.64
N ALA A 197 -4.68 7.64 -13.99
CA ALA A 197 -5.98 7.39 -13.39
C ALA A 197 -6.43 5.94 -13.58
N VAL A 198 -6.27 5.38 -14.78
CA VAL A 198 -6.57 3.98 -15.07
C VAL A 198 -5.68 3.03 -14.26
N ALA A 199 -4.38 3.31 -14.18
CA ALA A 199 -3.44 2.51 -13.40
C ALA A 199 -3.78 2.52 -11.90
N TYR A 200 -4.13 3.69 -11.35
CA TYR A 200 -4.61 3.80 -9.97
C TYR A 200 -5.94 3.09 -9.73
N PHE A 201 -6.89 3.19 -10.67
CA PHE A 201 -8.16 2.47 -10.59
C PHE A 201 -7.93 0.95 -10.54
N ILE A 202 -7.07 0.43 -11.41
CA ILE A 202 -6.67 -0.99 -11.41
C ILE A 202 -5.99 -1.39 -10.10
N GLY A 203 -5.15 -0.52 -9.52
CA GLY A 203 -4.43 -0.79 -8.28
C GLY A 203 -5.32 -0.82 -7.03
N PHE A 204 -6.15 0.21 -6.85
CA PHE A 204 -6.94 0.39 -5.63
C PHE A 204 -8.35 -0.17 -5.71
N ALA A 205 -8.95 -0.21 -6.90
CA ALA A 205 -10.31 -0.71 -7.14
C ALA A 205 -10.35 -1.69 -8.35
N PRO A 206 -9.59 -2.80 -8.32
CA PRO A 206 -9.49 -3.71 -9.45
C PRO A 206 -10.87 -4.28 -9.84
N PRO A 207 -11.25 -4.24 -11.14
CA PRO A 207 -12.51 -4.81 -11.59
C PRO A 207 -12.52 -6.33 -11.38
N GLN A 208 -13.71 -6.91 -11.14
CA GLN A 208 -13.85 -8.31 -10.76
C GLN A 208 -13.22 -9.28 -11.78
N ILE A 209 -13.31 -8.96 -13.07
CA ILE A 209 -12.76 -9.76 -14.16
C ILE A 209 -11.23 -9.86 -14.04
N LEU A 210 -10.58 -8.71 -13.79
CA LEU A 210 -9.12 -8.66 -13.66
C LEU A 210 -8.66 -9.35 -12.38
N ARG A 211 -9.40 -9.17 -11.28
CA ARG A 211 -9.15 -9.90 -10.04
C ARG A 211 -9.24 -11.41 -10.24
N ARG A 212 -10.25 -11.91 -10.96
CA ARG A 212 -10.39 -13.34 -11.29
C ARG A 212 -9.22 -13.84 -12.14
N ALA A 213 -8.84 -13.10 -13.18
CA ALA A 213 -7.70 -13.45 -14.03
C ALA A 213 -6.37 -13.51 -13.24
N TRP A 214 -6.19 -12.65 -12.23
CA TRP A 214 -5.01 -12.68 -11.36
C TRP A 214 -5.04 -13.78 -10.28
N GLN A 215 -6.21 -14.27 -9.89
CA GLN A 215 -6.36 -15.35 -8.90
C GLN A 215 -6.15 -16.74 -9.50
N GLU A 216 -6.44 -16.93 -10.78
CA GLU A 216 -6.35 -18.22 -11.44
C GLU A 216 -4.95 -18.88 -11.37
N PRO A 217 -3.83 -18.16 -11.61
CA PRO A 217 -2.50 -18.75 -11.47
C PRO A 217 -2.19 -19.20 -10.04
N GLU A 218 -2.66 -18.45 -9.03
CA GLU A 218 -2.47 -18.79 -7.61
C GLU A 218 -3.24 -20.07 -7.26
N LEU A 219 -4.49 -20.19 -7.72
CA LEU A 219 -5.30 -21.39 -7.52
C LEU A 219 -4.65 -22.62 -8.19
N ARG A 220 -4.20 -22.48 -9.44
CA ARG A 220 -3.49 -23.57 -10.14
C ARG A 220 -2.19 -23.95 -9.43
N GLY A 221 -1.44 -22.97 -8.94
CA GLY A 221 -0.23 -23.18 -8.15
C GLY A 221 -0.52 -23.91 -6.83
N PHE A 222 -1.58 -23.52 -6.13
CA PHE A 222 -2.05 -24.21 -4.93
C PHE A 222 -2.41 -25.67 -5.21
N LEU A 223 -3.23 -25.94 -6.23
CA LEU A 223 -3.63 -27.30 -6.59
C LEU A 223 -2.43 -28.18 -6.99
N ARG A 224 -1.45 -27.63 -7.73
CA ARG A 224 -0.20 -28.34 -8.05
C ARG A 224 0.63 -28.66 -6.81
N ARG A 225 0.76 -27.71 -5.88
CA ARG A 225 1.47 -27.93 -4.61
C ARG A 225 0.77 -28.99 -3.76
N ALA A 226 -0.55 -28.87 -3.57
CA ALA A 226 -1.35 -29.84 -2.83
C ALA A 226 -1.20 -31.27 -3.38
N ALA A 227 -1.19 -31.44 -4.71
CA ALA A 227 -0.98 -32.74 -5.34
C ALA A 227 0.44 -33.32 -5.17
N SER A 228 1.43 -32.47 -4.84
CA SER A 228 2.82 -32.90 -4.63
C SER A 228 3.15 -33.26 -3.17
N LEU A 229 2.37 -32.78 -2.19
CA LEU A 229 2.62 -33.03 -0.75
C LEU A 229 2.73 -34.53 -0.41
N PRO A 230 1.85 -35.43 -0.90
CA PRO A 230 1.94 -36.86 -0.57
C PRO A 230 3.15 -37.56 -1.19
N ARG A 231 3.86 -36.92 -2.14
CA ARG A 231 5.00 -37.49 -2.86
C ARG A 231 6.35 -37.05 -2.28
N MET A 232 6.34 -36.24 -1.22
CA MET A 232 7.56 -35.75 -0.58
C MET A 232 8.18 -36.83 0.30
N PRO A 233 9.53 -36.88 0.39
CA PRO A 233 10.24 -38.01 0.98
C PRO A 233 10.10 -38.09 2.51
N ASP A 234 9.89 -36.95 3.18
CA ASP A 234 9.85 -36.87 4.63
C ASP A 234 8.90 -35.76 5.13
N THR A 235 8.46 -35.88 6.38
CA THR A 235 7.58 -34.90 7.03
C THR A 235 8.19 -33.51 7.05
N ARG A 236 9.53 -33.40 7.11
CA ARG A 236 10.21 -32.09 7.09
C ARG A 236 10.01 -31.37 5.77
N SER A 237 10.18 -32.05 4.64
CA SER A 237 9.91 -31.46 3.31
C SER A 237 8.45 -31.02 3.16
N VAL A 238 7.51 -31.79 3.71
CA VAL A 238 6.07 -31.44 3.71
C VAL A 238 5.82 -30.15 4.50
N VAL A 239 6.38 -30.06 5.71
CA VAL A 239 6.23 -28.87 6.56
C VAL A 239 6.86 -27.64 5.91
N GLY A 240 8.08 -27.75 5.37
CA GLY A 240 8.73 -26.66 4.66
C GLY A 240 7.91 -26.17 3.45
N ALA A 241 7.38 -27.09 2.64
CA ALA A 241 6.53 -26.71 1.51
C ALA A 241 5.20 -26.05 1.94
N LEU A 242 4.65 -26.45 3.09
CA LEU A 242 3.46 -25.81 3.67
C LEU A 242 3.77 -24.42 4.24
N GLN A 243 4.92 -24.24 4.89
CA GLN A 243 5.41 -22.94 5.35
C GLN A 243 5.60 -21.98 4.17
N ASP A 244 6.31 -22.40 3.13
CA ASP A 244 6.51 -21.60 1.91
C ASP A 244 5.17 -21.25 1.25
N GLY A 245 4.25 -22.22 1.19
CA GLY A 245 2.90 -22.03 0.70
C GLY A 245 2.14 -20.97 1.48
N ALA A 246 2.09 -21.11 2.81
CA ALA A 246 1.40 -20.19 3.70
C ALA A 246 2.00 -18.79 3.64
N GLY A 247 3.33 -18.68 3.67
CA GLY A 247 4.04 -17.40 3.58
C GLY A 247 3.73 -16.67 2.27
N LEU A 248 3.83 -17.35 1.13
CA LEU A 248 3.50 -16.77 -0.16
C LEU A 248 2.03 -16.32 -0.25
N THR A 249 1.09 -17.13 0.24
CA THR A 249 -0.34 -16.78 0.18
C THR A 249 -0.71 -15.63 1.09
N LEU A 250 -0.10 -15.55 2.28
CA LEU A 250 -0.36 -14.49 3.25
C LEU A 250 0.46 -13.22 2.98
N GLY A 251 1.43 -13.26 2.04
CA GLY A 251 2.40 -12.18 1.86
C GLY A 251 3.27 -11.98 3.12
N ALA A 252 3.49 -13.07 3.85
CA ALA A 252 4.10 -13.12 5.16
C ALA A 252 5.25 -14.12 5.18
N ARG A 253 5.99 -14.15 6.27
CA ARG A 253 6.82 -15.32 6.59
C ARG A 253 6.00 -16.24 7.49
N ALA A 254 6.18 -17.54 7.34
CA ALA A 254 5.38 -18.53 8.06
C ALA A 254 6.27 -19.57 8.75
N ALA A 255 5.96 -19.86 10.01
CA ALA A 255 6.57 -20.89 10.83
C ALA A 255 5.51 -21.91 11.23
N ILE A 256 5.80 -23.21 11.10
CA ILE A 256 4.93 -24.28 11.61
C ILE A 256 5.65 -24.97 12.75
N GLY A 257 5.02 -24.95 13.93
CA GLY A 257 5.43 -25.71 15.10
C GLY A 257 4.62 -26.99 15.18
N LEU A 258 5.27 -28.15 15.11
CA LEU A 258 4.61 -29.45 15.29
C LEU A 258 4.64 -29.85 16.76
N PHE A 259 3.51 -30.34 17.27
CA PHE A 259 3.42 -30.84 18.63
C PHE A 259 4.05 -32.22 18.76
N ASP A 260 4.96 -32.36 19.72
CA ASP A 260 5.52 -33.62 20.16
C ASP A 260 4.88 -34.03 21.50
N PRO A 261 4.04 -35.08 21.52
CA PRO A 261 3.41 -35.56 22.75
C PRO A 261 4.39 -36.11 23.79
N GLU A 262 5.56 -36.61 23.39
CA GLU A 262 6.52 -37.24 24.32
C GLU A 262 7.23 -36.20 25.17
N THR A 263 7.60 -35.08 24.55
CA THR A 263 8.29 -33.97 25.21
C THR A 263 7.33 -32.87 25.67
N ASN A 264 6.06 -32.92 25.27
CA ASN A 264 5.05 -31.88 25.49
C ASN A 264 5.53 -30.51 24.98
N THR A 265 6.10 -30.47 23.78
CA THR A 265 6.64 -29.25 23.15
C THR A 265 6.15 -29.06 21.73
N LEU A 266 6.08 -27.80 21.30
CA LEU A 266 5.98 -27.41 19.91
C LEU A 266 7.39 -27.26 19.33
N ARG A 267 7.71 -28.04 18.30
CA ARG A 267 8.99 -28.01 17.60
C ARG A 267 8.88 -27.25 16.29
N PHE A 268 9.66 -26.18 16.18
CA PHE A 268 9.81 -25.34 15.00
C PHE A 268 11.13 -25.69 14.31
N GLN A 269 11.09 -25.97 13.01
CA GLN A 269 12.32 -26.25 12.24
C GLN A 269 13.12 -24.99 11.94
N ASP A 270 12.43 -23.93 11.54
CA ASP A 270 13.03 -22.63 11.30
C ASP A 270 12.13 -21.55 11.93
N PRO A 271 12.26 -21.33 13.25
CA PRO A 271 11.49 -20.33 13.96
C PRO A 271 11.96 -18.94 13.55
N HIS A 272 11.47 -18.48 12.42
CA HIS A 272 11.69 -17.12 12.02
C HIS A 272 10.80 -16.19 12.90
N GLY A 273 11.33 -15.04 13.34
CA GLY A 273 10.59 -14.11 14.21
C GLY A 273 10.97 -14.13 15.70
N GLY A 274 12.06 -14.83 16.05
CA GLY A 274 12.65 -14.76 17.38
C GLY A 274 12.09 -15.77 18.40
N LEU A 275 11.42 -16.81 17.91
CA LEU A 275 11.00 -17.96 18.72
C LEU A 275 12.14 -18.96 18.91
N PRO A 276 12.15 -19.71 20.02
CA PRO A 276 13.02 -20.88 20.15
C PRO A 276 12.59 -22.00 19.19
N SER A 277 13.52 -22.91 18.88
CA SER A 277 13.22 -24.13 18.10
C SER A 277 12.26 -25.08 18.82
N GLU A 278 12.19 -25.01 20.15
CA GLU A 278 11.28 -25.81 20.96
C GLU A 278 10.59 -24.93 22.00
N ILE A 279 9.26 -25.01 22.06
CA ILE A 279 8.43 -24.25 22.99
C ILE A 279 7.56 -25.23 23.76
N GLY A 280 7.80 -25.36 25.08
CA GLY A 280 6.92 -26.11 25.97
C GLY A 280 5.74 -25.30 26.47
N GLN A 281 5.06 -25.80 27.51
CA GLN A 281 4.00 -25.05 28.19
C GLN A 281 4.53 -23.73 28.73
N SER A 282 4.01 -22.64 28.17
CA SER A 282 4.59 -21.31 28.35
C SER A 282 3.63 -20.22 27.91
N ASP A 283 3.98 -18.96 28.22
CA ASP A 283 3.22 -17.78 27.84
C ASP A 283 3.42 -17.34 26.38
N TYR A 284 4.17 -18.11 25.59
CA TYR A 284 4.33 -17.83 24.16
C TYR A 284 2.97 -17.88 23.45
N LEU A 285 2.70 -16.89 22.60
CA LEU A 285 1.43 -16.76 21.88
C LEU A 285 1.09 -18.01 21.05
N ALA A 286 2.11 -18.63 20.44
CA ALA A 286 1.96 -19.89 19.69
C ALA A 286 1.45 -21.05 20.57
N TRP A 287 1.97 -21.18 21.79
CA TRP A 287 1.51 -22.20 22.74
C TRP A 287 0.07 -21.94 23.17
N ARG A 288 -0.29 -20.69 23.49
CA ARG A 288 -1.65 -20.31 23.86
C ARG A 288 -2.67 -20.65 22.76
N VAL A 289 -2.36 -20.34 21.50
CA VAL A 289 -3.24 -20.66 20.37
C VAL A 289 -3.32 -22.17 20.13
N PHE A 290 -2.22 -22.89 20.29
CA PHE A 290 -2.22 -24.36 20.28
C PHE A 290 -3.10 -24.93 21.41
N GLU A 291 -3.09 -24.34 22.61
CA GLU A 291 -3.88 -24.85 23.73
C GLU A 291 -5.38 -24.55 23.58
N THR A 292 -5.71 -23.31 23.19
CA THR A 292 -7.10 -22.83 23.02
C THR A 292 -7.76 -23.32 21.75
N GLN A 293 -6.98 -23.79 20.77
CA GLN A 293 -7.45 -24.23 19.46
C GLN A 293 -8.32 -23.17 18.75
N HIS A 294 -8.01 -21.89 18.95
CA HIS A 294 -8.64 -20.76 18.26
C HIS A 294 -7.60 -19.89 17.58
N ALA A 295 -7.84 -19.52 16.32
CA ALA A 295 -6.94 -18.63 15.60
C ALA A 295 -7.04 -17.20 16.15
N GLU A 296 -5.90 -16.56 16.38
CA GLU A 296 -5.80 -15.20 16.91
C GLU A 296 -4.92 -14.31 16.02
N TYR A 297 -5.34 -13.05 15.87
CA TYR A 297 -4.59 -12.02 15.16
C TYR A 297 -4.16 -10.92 16.13
N TYR A 298 -2.86 -10.64 16.15
CA TYR A 298 -2.23 -9.61 16.95
C TYR A 298 -1.69 -8.52 16.03
N PRO A 299 -2.35 -7.35 15.95
CA PRO A 299 -1.90 -6.23 15.11
C PRO A 299 -0.56 -5.62 15.56
N ASP A 300 -0.17 -5.87 16.81
CA ASP A 300 1.06 -5.41 17.44
C ASP A 300 1.62 -6.52 18.33
N ALA A 301 2.58 -7.28 17.79
CA ALA A 301 3.21 -8.41 18.44
C ALA A 301 3.90 -8.01 19.76
N ALA A 302 4.58 -6.86 19.75
CA ALA A 302 5.33 -6.35 20.89
C ALA A 302 4.40 -5.93 22.04
N ARG A 303 3.21 -5.39 21.74
CA ARG A 303 2.18 -5.11 22.75
C ARG A 303 1.53 -6.40 23.27
N ALA A 304 1.29 -7.37 22.40
CA ALA A 304 0.62 -8.62 22.75
C ALA A 304 1.49 -9.51 23.66
N HIS A 305 2.81 -9.51 23.49
CA HIS A 305 3.74 -10.24 24.34
C HIS A 305 4.98 -9.39 24.69
N PRO A 306 4.86 -8.53 25.74
CA PRO A 306 5.90 -7.56 26.10
C PRO A 306 7.27 -8.17 26.41
N ALA A 307 7.32 -9.41 26.91
CA ALA A 307 8.56 -10.11 27.23
C ALA A 307 9.45 -10.38 26.00
N LEU A 308 8.85 -10.57 24.81
CA LEU A 308 9.56 -10.77 23.54
C LEU A 308 9.62 -9.51 22.68
N ALA A 309 9.18 -8.36 23.18
CA ALA A 309 9.10 -7.13 22.40
C ALA A 309 10.44 -6.68 21.80
N SER A 310 11.57 -6.96 22.47
CA SER A 310 12.91 -6.71 21.91
C SER A 310 13.19 -7.65 20.73
N SER A 311 12.96 -8.95 20.91
CA SER A 311 13.17 -9.98 19.88
C SER A 311 12.31 -9.71 18.64
N TYR A 312 11.02 -9.40 18.82
CA TYR A 312 10.13 -9.06 17.71
C TYR A 312 10.62 -7.84 16.94
N ARG A 313 11.06 -6.79 17.63
CA ARG A 313 11.63 -5.59 16.97
C ARG A 313 12.92 -5.88 16.22
N THR A 314 13.80 -6.72 16.77
CA THR A 314 15.05 -7.12 16.08
C THR A 314 14.78 -7.96 14.84
N HIS A 315 13.75 -8.81 14.87
CA HIS A 315 13.39 -9.69 13.76
C HIS A 315 12.33 -9.11 12.80
N GLY A 316 11.91 -7.85 12.99
CA GLY A 316 10.94 -7.16 12.13
C GLY A 316 9.48 -7.56 12.36
N VAL A 317 9.17 -8.37 13.37
CA VAL A 317 7.81 -8.88 13.63
C VAL A 317 6.91 -7.77 14.17
N ARG A 318 6.02 -7.23 13.32
CA ARG A 318 5.09 -6.16 13.70
C ARG A 318 3.70 -6.70 14.00
N SER A 319 3.17 -7.54 13.13
CA SER A 319 1.89 -8.23 13.33
C SER A 319 2.02 -9.74 13.18
N LEU A 320 1.15 -10.46 13.90
CA LEU A 320 1.14 -11.91 14.01
C LEU A 320 -0.27 -12.45 13.77
N LEU A 321 -0.39 -13.47 12.93
CA LEU A 321 -1.56 -14.31 12.81
C LEU A 321 -1.15 -15.73 13.19
N ILE A 322 -1.78 -16.28 14.21
CA ILE A 322 -1.48 -17.63 14.68
C ILE A 322 -2.75 -18.47 14.53
N ALA A 323 -2.63 -19.64 13.92
CA ALA A 323 -3.73 -20.57 13.72
C ALA A 323 -3.34 -21.97 14.22
N PRO A 324 -4.21 -22.66 14.97
CA PRO A 324 -3.96 -24.02 15.38
C PRO A 324 -4.04 -24.97 14.18
N ILE A 325 -3.23 -26.03 14.21
CA ILE A 325 -3.29 -27.14 13.26
C ILE A 325 -3.87 -28.33 13.99
N SER A 326 -5.04 -28.78 13.55
CA SER A 326 -5.73 -29.94 14.09
C SER A 326 -6.22 -30.84 12.96
N ALA A 327 -6.15 -32.15 13.16
CA ALA A 327 -6.76 -33.13 12.27
C ALA A 327 -7.71 -34.03 13.05
N ALA A 328 -8.98 -34.05 12.65
CA ALA A 328 -10.05 -34.71 13.39
C ALA A 328 -10.06 -34.29 14.87
N ASN A 329 -9.65 -35.19 15.77
CA ASN A 329 -9.59 -34.94 17.22
C ASN A 329 -8.15 -34.77 17.75
N GLN A 330 -7.15 -34.72 16.88
CA GLN A 330 -5.74 -34.59 17.27
C GLN A 330 -5.24 -33.16 17.06
N ARG A 331 -4.60 -32.62 18.10
CA ARG A 331 -3.87 -31.35 18.03
C ARG A 331 -2.49 -31.64 17.47
N LEU A 332 -2.21 -31.11 16.28
CA LEU A 332 -0.98 -31.40 15.54
C LEU A 332 0.08 -30.31 15.71
N GLY A 333 -0.33 -29.07 16.01
CA GLY A 333 0.61 -27.96 16.15
C GLY A 333 -0.03 -26.59 15.97
N ALA A 334 0.79 -25.61 15.60
CA ALA A 334 0.37 -24.25 15.28
C ALA A 334 1.12 -23.71 14.07
N LEU A 335 0.42 -22.94 13.24
CA LEU A 335 0.97 -22.13 12.17
C LEU A 335 1.04 -20.68 12.66
N GLU A 336 2.21 -20.07 12.54
CA GLU A 336 2.45 -18.68 12.83
C GLU A 336 2.85 -17.96 11.56
N ALA A 337 2.05 -16.99 11.15
CA ALA A 337 2.34 -16.11 10.02
C ALA A 337 2.59 -14.71 10.57
N TYR A 338 3.71 -14.11 10.17
CA TYR A 338 4.08 -12.81 10.67
C TYR A 338 4.61 -11.92 9.55
N THR A 339 4.38 -10.63 9.76
CA THR A 339 4.63 -9.60 8.76
C THR A 339 5.23 -8.38 9.42
N ASP A 340 6.03 -7.67 8.62
CA ASP A 340 6.59 -6.37 8.98
C ASP A 340 5.51 -5.26 8.83
N HIS A 341 4.40 -5.57 8.13
CA HIS A 341 3.29 -4.67 7.76
C HIS A 341 1.91 -5.32 8.02
N GLN A 342 0.85 -4.55 8.25
CA GLN A 342 -0.49 -5.14 8.39
C GLN A 342 -0.95 -5.81 7.07
N PRO A 343 -1.50 -7.05 7.11
CA PRO A 343 -2.12 -7.67 5.94
C PRO A 343 -3.34 -6.85 5.46
N VAL A 344 -3.42 -6.61 4.14
CA VAL A 344 -4.40 -5.72 3.48
C VAL A 344 -5.64 -6.46 2.99
#